data_AF-A0A662DKS3-F1
#
_entry.id   AF-A0A662DKS3-F1
#
_cell.length_a   1.000
_cell.length_b   1.000
_cell.length_c   1.000
_cell.angle_alpha   90.00
_cell.angle_beta   90.00
_cell.angle_gamma   90.00
#
_symmetry.space_group_name_H-M   'P 1'
#
loop_
_entity.id
_entity.type
_entity.pdbx_description
1 polymer ?
#
loop_
_entity_poly.entity_id
_entity_poly.type
_entity_poly.pdbx_seq_one_letter_code
_entity_poly.pdbx_strand_id
1 'polypeptide(L)' 'TNFHAPRTTLIVMIAAMLGDRWREVYDHALEESFRFLSFGDAMYIEIQR' A
#
# COMPACT_ATOMS: atom_id res chain seq x y z
N THR A 1 6.19 -4.96 1.41
CA THR A 1 4.94 -5.28 2.12
C THR A 1 3.85 -5.55 1.11
N ASN A 2 2.80 -6.28 1.44
CA ASN A 2 1.70 -6.52 0.49
C ASN A 2 0.78 -5.30 0.39
N PHE A 3 -0.11 -5.29 -0.60
CA PHE A 3 -1.24 -4.38 -0.62
C PHE A 3 -2.33 -4.88 0.33
N HIS A 4 -2.68 -4.09 1.35
CA HIS A 4 -3.57 -4.49 2.43
C HIS A 4 -5.01 -4.01 2.19
N ALA A 5 -6.00 -4.69 2.76
CA ALA A 5 -7.38 -4.22 2.67
C ALA A 5 -7.56 -2.85 3.36
N PRO A 6 -8.51 -2.02 2.86
CA PRO A 6 -8.94 -0.83 3.57
C PRO A 6 -9.41 -1.14 5.00
N ARG A 7 -9.26 -0.17 5.91
CA ARG A 7 -9.67 -0.26 7.34
C ARG A 7 -8.92 -1.33 8.16
N THR A 8 -7.71 -1.69 7.76
CA THR A 8 -6.81 -2.51 8.57
C THR A 8 -5.79 -1.64 9.29
N THR A 9 -5.20 -2.11 10.39
CA THR A 9 -4.11 -1.36 11.05
C THR A 9 -2.86 -1.24 10.18
N LEU A 10 -2.65 -2.17 9.24
CA LEU A 10 -1.52 -2.14 8.31
C LEU A 10 -1.61 -0.99 7.30
N ILE A 11 -2.81 -0.54 6.93
CA ILE A 11 -2.96 0.66 6.07
C ILE A 11 -2.49 1.92 6.81
N VAL A 12 -2.69 1.98 8.13
CA VAL A 12 -2.23 3.11 8.95
C VAL A 12 -0.71 3.16 8.99
N MET A 13 -0.05 2.01 9.11
CA MET A 13 1.41 1.91 9.03
C MET A 13 1.94 2.40 7.68
N ILE A 14 1.30 2.01 6.56
CA ILE A 14 1.69 2.49 5.23
C ILE A 14 1.48 4.01 5.11
N ALA A 15 0.34 4.53 5.61
CA ALA A 15 0.07 5.96 5.61
C ALA A 15 1.11 6.76 6.42
N ALA A 16 1.59 6.21 7.55
CA ALA A 16 2.65 6.84 8.34
C ALA A 16 4.01 6.87 7.61
N MET A 17 4.28 5.90 6.73
CA MET A 17 5.52 5.83 5.95
C MET A 17 5.49 6.69 4.68
N LEU A 18 4.34 6.79 4.01
CA LEU A 18 4.19 7.47 2.71
C LEU A 18 3.55 8.86 2.79
N GLY A 19 2.99 9.23 3.95
CA GLY A 19 2.18 10.45 4.07
C GLY A 19 0.96 10.39 3.16
N ASP A 20 0.47 11.53 2.66
CA ASP A 20 -0.75 11.62 1.86
C ASP A 20 -0.74 10.80 0.56
N ARG A 21 0.46 10.48 0.06
CA ARG A 21 0.67 9.72 -1.19
C ARG A 21 0.23 8.26 -1.13
N TRP A 22 -0.07 7.72 0.06
CA TRP A 22 -0.47 6.32 0.17
C TRP A 22 -1.73 6.00 -0.65
N ARG A 23 -2.65 6.96 -0.83
CA ARG A 23 -3.88 6.77 -1.62
C ARG A 23 -3.59 6.63 -3.10
N GLU A 24 -2.76 7.52 -3.65
CA GLU A 24 -2.35 7.48 -5.06
C GLU A 24 -1.69 6.15 -5.43
N VAL A 25 -0.87 5.60 -4.53
CA VAL A 25 -0.22 4.29 -4.74
C VAL A 25 -1.26 3.15 -4.77
N TYR A 26 -2.30 3.23 -3.94
CA TYR A 26 -3.38 2.24 -3.92
C TYR A 26 -4.31 2.39 -5.12
N ASP A 27 -4.61 3.61 -5.54
CA ASP A 27 -5.43 3.89 -6.72
C ASP A 27 -4.74 3.36 -7.98
N HIS A 28 -3.44 3.61 -8.14
CA HIS A 28 -2.65 3.02 -9.23
C HIS A 28 -2.68 1.48 -9.22
N ALA A 29 -2.52 0.86 -8.05
CA ALA A 29 -2.56 -0.60 -7.94
C ALA A 29 -3.94 -1.18 -8.28
N LEU A 30 -5.03 -0.44 -8.00
CA LEU A 30 -6.38 -0.83 -8.40
C LEU A 30 -6.59 -0.68 -9.92
N GLU A 31 -6.16 0.43 -10.51
CA GLU A 31 -6.23 0.68 -11.95
C GLU A 31 -5.49 -0.38 -12.76
N GLU A 32 -4.29 -0.76 -12.30
CA GLU A 32 -3.45 -1.78 -12.93
C GLU A 32 -3.80 -3.22 -12.50
N SER A 33 -4.90 -3.43 -11.78
CA SER A 33 -5.40 -4.76 -11.38
C SER A 33 -4.39 -5.62 -10.61
N PHE A 34 -3.62 -5.00 -9.72
CA PHE A 34 -2.73 -5.74 -8.82
C PHE A 34 -3.54 -6.67 -7.93
N ARG A 35 -2.94 -7.80 -7.54
CA ARG A 35 -3.53 -8.73 -6.57
C ARG A 35 -3.25 -8.23 -5.17
N PHE A 36 -4.27 -8.13 -4.34
CA PHE A 36 -4.15 -7.65 -2.96
C PHE A 36 -4.00 -8.83 -1.97
N LEU A 37 -3.73 -8.49 -0.70
CA LEU A 37 -3.68 -9.38 0.46
C LEU A 37 -2.47 -10.32 0.51
N SER A 38 -2.55 -11.35 1.34
CA SER A 38 -1.42 -12.17 1.79
C SER A 38 -0.65 -12.87 0.66
N PHE A 39 -1.32 -13.21 -0.43
CA PHE A 39 -0.72 -13.90 -1.59
C PHE A 39 -0.75 -13.07 -2.88
N GLY A 40 -1.02 -11.77 -2.72
CA GLY A 40 -1.03 -10.81 -3.80
C GLY A 40 0.36 -10.31 -4.16
N ASP A 41 0.37 -9.20 -4.87
CA ASP A 41 1.58 -8.48 -5.24
C ASP A 41 2.08 -7.65 -4.06
N ALA A 42 3.31 -7.15 -4.19
CA ALA A 42 4.01 -6.45 -3.14
C ALA A 42 4.42 -5.04 -3.57
N MET A 43 4.52 -4.16 -2.59
CA MET A 43 5.13 -2.85 -2.70
C MET A 43 6.46 -2.80 -1.92
N TYR A 44 7.43 -2.12 -2.50
CA TYR A 44 8.69 -1.75 -1.86
C TYR A 44 8.64 -0.27 -1.49
N ILE A 45 8.91 0.05 -0.22
CA ILE A 45 8.93 1.42 0.29
C ILE A 45 10.31 1.67 0.87
N GLU A 46 11.03 2.62 0.28
CA GLU A 46 12.29 3.11 0.83
C GLU A 46 12.02 4.37 1.65
N ILE A 47 12.32 4.30 2.95
CA ILE A 47 12.19 5.45 3.85
C ILE A 47 13.58 6.06 3.97
N GLN A 48 13.79 7.22 3.34
CA GLN A 48 15.00 8.00 3.56
C GLN A 48 14.90 8.70 4.92
N ARG A 49 15.93 8.53 5.74
CA ARG A 49 16.04 9.15 7.07
C ARG A 49 16.64 10.55 6.96
#